data_AF-A0A973X949-F1
#
_entry.id   AF-A0A973X949-F1
#
_cell.length_a   1.000
_cell.length_b   1.000
_cell.length_c   1.000
_cell.angle_alpha   90.00
_cell.angle_beta   90.00
_cell.angle_gamma   90.00
#
_symmetry.space_group_name_H-M   'P 1'
#
loop_
_entity.id
_entity.type
_entity.pdbx_description
1 polymer ?
#
loop_
_entity_poly.entity_id
_entity_poly.type
_entity_poly.pdbx_seq_one_letter_code
_entity_poly.pdbx_strand_id
1 'polypeptide(L)'
;MRQASSKASLLLALVFVPLLWSLGQAALAGCNTAAWVALWQDGQTLPAWGMALWTGLASAALATAASAWLLSLCAQASALQALLRHQGWLLAVPHVAFAMGLVLWIAPSGWLLRLLSPWATGLQAPPPWPTTQDPWGLGLMAVLALKETPFLLWAASSHLLRPDVAQRLQRELQLAASFGYGARAAWWHIVWPQLLPRMAAPLLAVLAYSLTVVDVALVIGPTSPPTLAVLTWQWLQDASSQENAKGAAAAWALAATVALCAGLAWALLQAPLWRRRRTRGLPMEGPAAARRSAGVGRPMASRASAALTSIYLGVLAALLLGSFTGTWPFPDLHPTLWAAAGWRTVAESAGTVWTTVWV
;
A
#
# COMPACT_ATOMS: atom_id res chain seq x y z
N MET A 1 0.84 -29.61 -34.85
CA MET A 1 -0.02 -29.19 -33.72
C MET A 1 0.05 -30.12 -32.49
N ARG A 2 0.06 -31.47 -32.63
CA ARG A 2 0.12 -32.39 -31.46
C ARG A 2 1.42 -32.30 -30.62
N GLN A 3 2.59 -32.07 -31.22
CA GLN A 3 3.86 -31.93 -30.49
C GLN A 3 3.97 -30.65 -29.65
N ALA A 4 3.32 -29.55 -30.06
CA ALA A 4 3.31 -28.30 -29.28
C ALA A 4 2.44 -28.43 -28.02
N SER A 5 1.34 -29.19 -28.11
CA SER A 5 0.47 -29.49 -26.96
C SER A 5 1.16 -30.35 -25.90
N SER A 6 1.99 -31.32 -26.31
CA SER A 6 2.74 -32.19 -25.37
C SER A 6 3.85 -31.44 -24.61
N LYS A 7 4.51 -30.46 -25.26
CA LYS A 7 5.51 -29.61 -24.58
C LYS A 7 4.85 -28.64 -23.60
N ALA A 8 3.72 -28.04 -23.99
CA ALA A 8 2.95 -27.17 -23.09
C ALA A 8 2.43 -27.93 -21.86
N SER A 9 1.91 -29.15 -22.03
CA SER A 9 1.44 -29.96 -20.89
C SER A 9 2.58 -30.36 -19.94
N LEU A 10 3.77 -30.64 -20.48
CA LEU A 10 4.94 -31.00 -19.67
C LEU A 10 5.46 -29.78 -18.88
N LEU A 11 5.49 -28.60 -19.50
CA LEU A 11 5.82 -27.34 -18.82
C LEU A 11 4.80 -26.98 -17.73
N LEU A 12 3.50 -27.16 -18.02
CA LEU A 12 2.45 -26.99 -17.01
C LEU A 12 2.63 -27.98 -15.86
N ALA A 13 2.90 -29.26 -16.14
CA ALA A 13 3.11 -30.26 -15.10
C ALA A 13 4.33 -29.94 -14.22
N LEU A 14 5.46 -29.52 -14.81
CA LEU A 14 6.66 -29.12 -14.08
C LEU A 14 6.40 -27.95 -13.11
N VAL A 15 5.49 -27.04 -13.45
CA VAL A 15 5.15 -25.90 -12.59
C VAL A 15 4.08 -26.28 -11.55
N PHE A 16 2.99 -26.93 -11.97
CA PHE A 16 1.83 -27.15 -11.11
C PHE A 16 1.98 -28.33 -10.16
N VAL A 17 2.74 -29.38 -10.50
CA VAL A 17 2.91 -30.55 -9.61
C VAL A 17 3.62 -30.16 -8.29
N PRO A 18 4.77 -29.45 -8.30
CA PRO A 18 5.40 -29.01 -7.05
C PRO A 18 4.53 -28.05 -6.24
N LEU A 19 3.76 -27.19 -6.91
CA LEU A 19 2.85 -26.26 -6.25
C LEU A 19 1.71 -26.99 -5.55
N LEU A 20 1.06 -27.96 -6.22
CA LEU A 20 0.02 -28.78 -5.63
C LEU A 20 0.56 -29.65 -4.49
N TRP A 21 1.77 -30.19 -4.65
CA TRP A 21 2.45 -30.92 -3.59
C TRP A 21 2.71 -30.05 -2.37
N SER A 22 3.28 -28.86 -2.57
CA SER A 22 3.53 -27.88 -1.50
C SER A 22 2.23 -27.47 -0.80
N LEU A 23 1.17 -27.21 -1.56
CA LEU A 23 -0.15 -26.87 -1.00
C LEU A 23 -0.76 -28.03 -0.21
N GLY A 24 -0.57 -29.27 -0.66
CA GLY A 24 -0.94 -30.47 0.08
C GLY A 24 -0.18 -30.58 1.41
N GLN A 25 1.13 -30.35 1.40
CA GLN A 25 1.94 -30.35 2.63
C GLN A 25 1.56 -29.21 3.58
N ALA A 26 1.28 -28.02 3.05
CA ALA A 26 0.78 -26.90 3.85
C ALA A 26 -0.57 -27.23 4.50
N ALA A 27 -1.48 -27.89 3.78
CA ALA A 27 -2.77 -28.34 4.33
C ALA A 27 -2.58 -29.38 5.45
N LEU A 28 -1.69 -30.35 5.26
CA LEU A 28 -1.36 -31.34 6.29
C LEU A 28 -0.71 -30.70 7.53
N ALA A 29 0.20 -29.74 7.34
CA ALA A 29 0.77 -28.97 8.44
C ALA A 29 -0.31 -28.20 9.23
N GLY A 30 -1.31 -27.67 8.53
CA GLY A 30 -2.48 -27.02 9.12
C GLY A 30 -3.39 -27.96 9.92
N CYS A 31 -3.29 -29.28 9.78
CA CYS A 31 -4.05 -30.25 10.57
C CYS A 31 -3.38 -30.60 11.92
N ASN A 32 -2.20 -30.06 12.22
CA ASN A 32 -1.50 -30.34 13.46
C ASN A 32 -2.16 -29.64 14.67
N THR A 33 -2.88 -30.40 15.49
CA THR A 33 -3.61 -29.88 16.66
C THR A 33 -2.68 -29.28 17.72
N ALA A 34 -1.49 -29.86 17.93
CA ALA A 34 -0.53 -29.34 18.91
C ALA A 34 0.00 -27.95 18.52
N ALA A 35 0.16 -27.70 17.21
CA ALA A 35 0.57 -26.39 16.70
C ALA A 35 -0.49 -25.32 16.95
N TRP A 36 -1.77 -25.63 16.76
CA TRP A 36 -2.88 -24.71 17.06
C TRP A 36 -2.99 -24.40 18.57
N VAL A 37 -2.78 -25.40 19.42
CA VAL A 37 -2.74 -25.19 20.87
C VAL A 37 -1.58 -24.28 21.25
N ALA A 38 -0.38 -24.54 20.71
CA ALA A 38 0.79 -23.69 20.95
C ALA A 38 0.57 -22.25 20.46
N LEU A 39 -0.08 -22.05 19.31
CA LEU A 39 -0.42 -20.75 18.76
C LEU A 39 -1.32 -19.94 19.71
N TRP A 40 -2.36 -20.55 20.28
CA TRP A 40 -3.28 -19.85 21.19
C TRP A 40 -2.75 -19.70 22.62
N GLN A 41 -1.76 -20.47 23.01
CA GLN A 41 -1.07 -20.31 24.30
C GLN A 41 0.01 -19.23 24.25
N ASP A 42 0.51 -18.87 23.06
CA ASP A 42 1.52 -17.84 22.89
C ASP A 42 0.92 -16.44 23.15
N GLY A 43 1.49 -15.74 24.13
CA GLY A 43 1.03 -14.41 24.54
C GLY A 43 1.17 -13.33 23.48
N GLN A 44 2.02 -13.54 22.46
CA GLN A 44 2.20 -12.57 21.37
C GLN A 44 1.12 -12.68 20.28
N THR A 45 0.43 -13.81 20.19
CA THR A 45 -0.48 -14.08 19.07
C THR A 45 -1.63 -13.08 18.99
N LEU A 46 -2.38 -12.89 20.08
CA LEU A 46 -3.54 -11.99 20.08
C LEU A 46 -3.14 -10.51 19.86
N PRO A 47 -2.12 -9.96 20.54
CA PRO A 47 -1.64 -8.61 20.25
C PRO A 47 -1.17 -8.43 18.81
N ALA A 48 -0.42 -9.40 18.26
CA ALA A 48 0.06 -9.35 16.88
C ALA A 48 -1.07 -9.44 15.85
N TRP A 49 -2.12 -10.20 16.16
CA TRP A 49 -3.31 -10.32 15.32
C TRP A 49 -4.13 -9.02 15.30
N GLY A 50 -4.32 -8.41 16.48
CA GLY A 50 -4.93 -7.09 16.60
C GLY A 50 -4.13 -6.03 15.85
N MET A 51 -2.79 -6.08 15.94
CA MET A 51 -1.90 -5.17 15.23
C MET A 51 -2.00 -5.33 13.71
N ALA A 52 -2.06 -6.57 13.21
CA ALA A 52 -2.25 -6.84 11.78
C ALA A 52 -3.60 -6.30 11.28
N LEU A 53 -4.69 -6.54 12.01
CA LEU A 53 -6.02 -6.02 11.65
C LEU A 53 -6.04 -4.48 11.66
N TRP A 54 -5.48 -3.87 12.72
CA TRP A 54 -5.41 -2.41 12.85
C TRP A 54 -4.64 -1.77 11.71
N THR A 55 -3.38 -2.15 11.52
CA THR A 55 -2.50 -1.59 10.48
C THR A 55 -2.97 -1.93 9.07
N GLY A 56 -3.44 -3.16 8.85
CA GLY A 56 -3.92 -3.64 7.55
C GLY A 56 -5.22 -2.97 7.09
N LEU A 57 -6.24 -2.93 7.96
CA LEU A 57 -7.52 -2.28 7.65
C LEU A 57 -7.38 -0.77 7.55
N ALA A 58 -6.64 -0.14 8.47
CA ALA A 58 -6.43 1.31 8.46
C ALA A 58 -5.68 1.76 7.21
N SER A 59 -4.58 1.08 6.84
CA SER A 59 -3.82 1.43 5.62
C SER A 59 -4.64 1.27 4.35
N ALA A 60 -5.40 0.18 4.21
CA ALA A 60 -6.29 -0.03 3.06
C ALA A 60 -7.39 1.04 2.98
N ALA A 61 -7.98 1.39 4.13
CA ALA A 61 -8.98 2.48 4.22
C ALA A 61 -8.37 3.84 3.87
N LEU A 62 -7.18 4.15 4.37
CA LEU A 62 -6.45 5.38 4.07
C LEU A 62 -6.08 5.48 2.58
N ALA A 63 -5.57 4.41 1.97
CA ALA A 63 -5.28 4.37 0.53
C ALA A 63 -6.53 4.60 -0.32
N THR A 64 -7.64 3.96 0.08
CA THR A 64 -8.94 4.11 -0.57
C THR A 64 -9.46 5.54 -0.45
N ALA A 65 -9.42 6.12 0.75
CA ALA A 65 -9.85 7.48 1.01
C ALA A 65 -8.98 8.51 0.28
N ALA A 66 -7.66 8.34 0.28
CA ALA A 66 -6.73 9.19 -0.46
C ALA A 66 -7.01 9.14 -1.96
N SER A 67 -7.19 7.94 -2.53
CA SER A 67 -7.54 7.76 -3.94
C SER A 67 -8.87 8.41 -4.30
N ALA A 68 -9.91 8.19 -3.48
CA ALA A 68 -11.23 8.80 -3.64
C ALA A 68 -11.16 10.34 -3.61
N TRP A 69 -10.39 10.88 -2.67
CA TRP A 69 -10.19 12.31 -2.51
C TRP A 69 -9.44 12.91 -3.71
N LEU A 70 -8.35 12.28 -4.15
CA LEU A 70 -7.56 12.72 -5.31
C LEU A 70 -8.39 12.70 -6.60
N LEU A 71 -9.19 11.65 -6.81
CA LEU A 71 -10.12 11.58 -7.94
C LEU A 71 -11.24 12.62 -7.85
N SER A 72 -11.68 12.99 -6.65
CA SER A 72 -12.68 14.07 -6.46
C SER A 72 -12.20 15.44 -6.94
N LEU A 73 -10.88 15.63 -7.08
CA LEU A 73 -10.28 16.84 -7.65
C LEU A 73 -10.40 16.88 -9.19
N CYS A 74 -10.67 15.73 -9.81
CA CYS A 74 -10.69 15.53 -11.25
C CYS A 74 -12.11 15.61 -11.81
N ALA A 75 -12.65 16.82 -11.95
CA ALA A 75 -13.97 17.04 -12.54
C ALA A 75 -14.02 16.85 -14.08
N GLN A 76 -12.85 16.86 -14.74
CA GLN A 76 -12.71 16.82 -16.19
C GLN A 76 -11.64 15.81 -16.60
N ALA A 77 -11.72 15.30 -17.84
CA ALA A 77 -10.74 14.34 -18.38
C ALA A 77 -9.30 14.89 -18.36
N SER A 78 -9.11 16.18 -18.63
CA SER A 78 -7.78 16.81 -18.60
C SER A 78 -7.17 16.87 -17.19
N ALA A 79 -8.00 17.03 -16.15
CA ALA A 79 -7.56 17.00 -14.76
C ALA A 79 -7.18 15.57 -14.34
N LEU A 80 -7.96 14.57 -14.78
CA LEU A 80 -7.63 13.16 -14.57
C LEU A 80 -6.32 12.78 -15.24
N GLN A 81 -6.10 13.17 -16.50
CA GLN A 81 -4.83 12.97 -17.19
C GLN A 81 -3.65 13.65 -16.46
N ALA A 82 -3.85 14.88 -15.96
CA ALA A 82 -2.83 15.59 -15.19
C ALA A 82 -2.48 14.86 -13.88
N LEU A 83 -3.47 14.27 -13.20
CA LEU A 83 -3.25 13.46 -12.00
C LEU A 83 -2.47 12.18 -12.33
N LEU A 84 -2.79 11.53 -13.44
CA LEU A 84 -2.26 10.23 -13.82
C LEU A 84 -0.92 10.28 -14.58
N ARG A 85 -0.45 11.46 -14.98
CA ARG A 85 0.75 11.66 -15.82
C ARG A 85 2.00 10.91 -15.34
N HIS A 86 2.15 10.73 -14.04
CA HIS A 86 3.35 10.15 -13.41
C HIS A 86 3.13 8.74 -12.84
N GLN A 87 1.95 8.13 -13.02
CA GLN A 87 1.60 6.87 -12.37
C GLN A 87 2.51 5.70 -12.75
N GLY A 88 2.95 5.63 -14.01
CA GLY A 88 3.77 4.51 -14.50
C GLY A 88 5.06 4.30 -13.71
N TRP A 89 5.79 5.38 -13.40
CA TRP A 89 7.04 5.25 -12.65
C TRP A 89 6.80 5.19 -11.13
N LEU A 90 5.73 5.81 -10.61
CA LEU A 90 5.35 5.68 -9.20
C LEU A 90 5.11 4.21 -8.82
N LEU A 91 4.44 3.47 -9.71
CA LEU A 91 4.21 2.02 -9.56
C LEU A 91 5.48 1.18 -9.71
N ALA A 92 6.49 1.67 -10.43
CA ALA A 92 7.74 0.95 -10.67
C ALA A 92 8.69 0.96 -9.46
N VAL A 93 8.50 1.87 -8.50
CA VAL A 93 9.35 1.92 -7.31
C VAL A 93 9.12 0.65 -6.47
N PRO A 94 10.16 -0.10 -6.06
CA PRO A 94 10.01 -1.26 -5.17
C PRO A 94 9.43 -0.86 -3.80
N HIS A 95 8.59 -1.70 -3.21
CA HIS A 95 7.91 -1.43 -1.92
C HIS A 95 8.90 -1.32 -0.75
N VAL A 96 9.86 -2.26 -0.61
CA VAL A 96 10.89 -2.22 0.44
C VAL A 96 11.78 -0.97 0.28
N ALA A 97 12.21 -0.66 -0.94
CA ALA A 97 13.01 0.53 -1.20
C ALA A 97 12.26 1.80 -0.76
N PHE A 98 10.98 1.90 -1.10
CA PHE A 98 10.17 3.04 -0.68
C PHE A 98 10.02 3.13 0.84
N ALA A 99 9.80 2.00 1.53
CA ALA A 99 9.74 1.95 2.99
C ALA A 99 11.06 2.45 3.61
N MET A 100 12.20 1.97 3.12
CA MET A 100 13.53 2.37 3.58
C MET A 100 13.78 3.87 3.36
N GLY A 101 13.43 4.39 2.18
CA GLY A 101 13.58 5.82 1.92
C GLY A 101 12.65 6.66 2.79
N LEU A 102 11.43 6.20 3.09
CA LEU A 102 10.54 6.90 4.03
C LEU A 102 11.09 6.87 5.47
N VAL A 103 11.70 5.76 5.91
CA VAL A 103 12.42 5.67 7.20
C VAL A 103 13.48 6.77 7.29
N LEU A 104 14.31 6.95 6.26
CA LEU A 104 15.34 8.00 6.23
C LEU A 104 14.76 9.43 6.35
N TRP A 105 13.51 9.62 5.94
CA TRP A 105 12.82 10.90 6.09
C TRP A 105 12.24 11.10 7.49
N ILE A 106 11.48 10.12 7.98
CA ILE A 106 10.61 10.30 9.16
C ILE A 106 11.23 9.83 10.47
N ALA A 107 12.30 9.02 10.43
CA ALA A 107 13.00 8.57 11.63
C ALA A 107 13.45 9.76 12.50
N PRO A 108 13.72 9.56 13.79
CA PRO A 108 14.09 10.67 14.69
C PRO A 108 15.37 11.37 14.29
N SER A 109 16.31 10.64 13.67
CA SER A 109 17.52 11.17 13.05
C SER A 109 17.37 11.42 11.55
N GLY A 110 16.14 11.44 11.04
CA GLY A 110 15.79 11.55 9.63
C GLY A 110 15.83 12.98 9.11
N TRP A 111 15.70 13.11 7.78
CA TRP A 111 15.82 14.39 7.08
C TRP A 111 14.77 15.41 7.50
N LEU A 112 13.53 14.98 7.76
CA LEU A 112 12.47 15.92 8.12
C LEU A 112 12.81 16.67 9.40
N LEU A 113 13.34 15.96 10.41
CA LEU A 113 13.72 16.60 11.66
C LEU A 113 15.01 17.41 11.53
N ARG A 114 15.99 16.95 10.73
CA ARG A 114 17.23 17.71 10.45
C ARG A 114 16.94 19.04 9.75
N LEU A 115 15.98 19.07 8.82
CA LEU A 115 15.56 20.32 8.16
C LEU A 115 14.94 21.34 9.12
N LEU A 116 14.44 20.90 10.27
CA LEU A 116 13.83 21.75 11.29
C LEU A 116 14.76 21.98 12.51
N SER A 117 15.84 21.21 12.64
CA SER A 117 16.71 21.22 13.83
C SER A 117 18.12 21.69 13.48
N PRO A 118 18.80 22.45 14.34
CA PRO A 118 18.33 22.96 15.63
C PRO A 118 17.52 24.27 15.50
N TRP A 119 17.43 24.88 14.32
CA TRP A 119 16.97 26.26 14.20
C TRP A 119 15.49 26.49 14.60
N ALA A 120 14.59 25.55 14.30
CA ALA A 120 13.16 25.66 14.66
C ALA A 120 12.82 24.88 15.94
N THR A 121 13.50 23.76 16.20
CA THR A 121 13.16 22.85 17.32
C THR A 121 14.08 22.97 18.54
N GLY A 122 15.30 23.52 18.38
CA GLY A 122 16.33 23.55 19.41
C GLY A 122 17.01 22.20 19.70
N LEU A 123 16.66 21.13 18.97
CA LEU A 123 17.16 19.78 19.26
C LEU A 123 18.60 19.59 18.75
N GLN A 124 19.47 19.18 19.66
CA GLN A 124 20.88 18.81 19.35
C GLN A 124 21.09 17.30 19.28
N ALA A 125 20.14 16.52 19.76
CA ALA A 125 20.13 15.05 19.69
C ALA A 125 18.77 14.58 19.16
N PRO A 126 18.73 13.44 18.45
CA PRO A 126 17.47 12.89 17.98
C PRO A 126 16.56 12.56 19.17
N PRO A 127 15.29 13.00 19.16
CA PRO A 127 14.37 12.75 20.25
C PRO A 127 14.04 11.25 20.36
N PRO A 128 13.69 10.74 21.54
CA PRO A 128 13.36 9.33 21.74
C PRO A 128 11.93 8.97 21.25
N TRP A 129 11.44 9.63 20.20
CA TRP A 129 10.12 9.37 19.64
C TRP A 129 10.23 8.26 18.59
N PRO A 130 9.59 7.09 18.76
CA PRO A 130 9.63 6.06 17.74
C PRO A 130 8.68 6.48 16.60
N THR A 131 9.15 7.25 15.63
CA THR A 131 8.38 7.60 14.41
C THR A 131 8.43 6.51 13.34
N THR A 132 9.41 5.62 13.46
CA THR A 132 9.58 4.38 12.69
C THR A 132 9.59 3.22 13.66
N GLN A 133 9.05 2.07 13.26
CA GLN A 133 8.82 0.93 14.16
C GLN A 133 8.02 1.33 15.41
N ASP A 134 7.06 2.23 15.20
CA ASP A 134 6.26 2.81 16.27
C ASP A 134 5.26 1.79 16.81
N PRO A 135 4.95 1.78 18.13
CA PRO A 135 4.04 0.80 18.72
C PRO A 135 2.61 0.84 18.16
N TRP A 136 2.21 1.94 17.51
CA TRP A 136 0.89 2.11 16.91
C TRP A 136 0.84 1.71 15.42
N GLY A 137 1.99 1.38 14.82
CA GLY A 137 2.15 1.01 13.42
C GLY A 137 1.83 2.13 12.42
N LEU A 138 1.89 3.40 12.83
CA LEU A 138 1.61 4.56 11.99
C LEU A 138 2.57 4.67 10.80
N GLY A 139 3.87 4.39 11.00
CA GLY A 139 4.86 4.38 9.93
C GLY A 139 4.52 3.35 8.86
N LEU A 140 4.13 2.13 9.28
CA LEU A 140 3.67 1.07 8.39
C LEU A 140 2.41 1.48 7.62
N MET A 141 1.41 2.04 8.31
CA MET A 141 0.20 2.51 7.65
C MET A 141 0.48 3.59 6.61
N ALA A 142 1.36 4.54 6.92
CA ALA A 142 1.73 5.62 6.03
C ALA A 142 2.41 5.07 4.76
N VAL A 143 3.39 4.15 4.92
CA VAL A 143 4.05 3.52 3.77
C VAL A 143 3.04 2.80 2.88
N LEU A 144 2.23 1.91 3.47
CA LEU A 144 1.24 1.14 2.71
C LEU A 144 0.23 2.07 2.04
N ALA A 145 -0.32 3.05 2.75
CA ALA A 145 -1.29 3.97 2.16
C ALA A 145 -0.71 4.79 0.99
N LEU A 146 0.51 5.31 1.13
CA LEU A 146 1.19 6.06 0.08
C LEU A 146 1.58 5.18 -1.12
N LYS A 147 1.90 3.91 -0.89
CA LYS A 147 2.25 2.94 -1.94
C LYS A 147 1.05 2.44 -2.72
N GLU A 148 -0.05 2.17 -2.03
CA GLU A 148 -1.24 1.61 -2.66
C GLU A 148 -2.13 2.67 -3.33
N THR A 149 -1.97 3.95 -2.97
CA THR A 149 -2.72 5.05 -3.60
C THR A 149 -2.49 5.14 -5.12
N PRO A 150 -1.25 5.16 -5.66
CA PRO A 150 -0.99 5.07 -7.10
C PRO A 150 -1.71 3.90 -7.79
N PHE A 151 -1.67 2.71 -7.18
CA PHE A 151 -2.30 1.51 -7.73
C PHE A 151 -3.83 1.66 -7.81
N LEU A 152 -4.45 2.15 -6.75
CA LEU A 152 -5.89 2.39 -6.71
C LEU A 152 -6.33 3.51 -7.66
N LEU A 153 -5.52 4.57 -7.83
CA LEU A 153 -5.76 5.61 -8.82
C LEU A 153 -5.72 5.06 -10.25
N TRP A 154 -4.72 4.24 -10.56
CA TRP A 154 -4.62 3.56 -11.84
C TRP A 154 -5.83 2.64 -12.07
N ALA A 155 -6.17 1.81 -11.08
CA ALA A 155 -7.32 0.90 -11.18
C ALA A 155 -8.65 1.65 -11.37
N ALA A 156 -8.88 2.72 -10.60
CA ALA A 156 -10.04 3.59 -10.77
C ALA A 156 -10.10 4.22 -12.17
N SER A 157 -8.96 4.68 -12.68
CA SER A 157 -8.87 5.29 -14.01
C SER A 157 -9.28 4.31 -15.11
N SER A 158 -8.92 3.03 -14.97
CA SER A 158 -9.30 1.98 -15.92
C SER A 158 -10.82 1.76 -16.02
N HIS A 159 -11.57 2.15 -14.99
CA HIS A 159 -13.04 2.15 -15.02
C HIS A 159 -13.62 3.47 -15.50
N LEU A 160 -13.04 4.59 -15.06
CA LEU A 160 -13.53 5.94 -15.41
C LEU A 160 -13.27 6.32 -16.86
N LEU A 161 -12.21 5.79 -17.47
CA LEU A 161 -11.83 6.06 -18.86
C LEU A 161 -12.52 5.14 -19.87
N ARG A 162 -13.34 4.17 -19.41
CA ARG A 162 -14.14 3.35 -20.34
C ARG A 162 -15.18 4.23 -21.05
N PRO A 163 -15.31 4.18 -22.39
CA PRO A 163 -16.14 5.13 -23.14
C PRO A 163 -17.61 5.16 -22.69
N ASP A 164 -18.20 4.00 -22.44
CA ASP A 164 -19.57 3.82 -21.96
C ASP A 164 -19.78 4.44 -20.56
N VAL A 165 -18.83 4.21 -19.65
CA VAL A 165 -18.85 4.75 -18.29
C VAL A 165 -18.63 6.25 -18.29
N ALA A 166 -17.65 6.73 -19.04
CA ALA A 166 -17.29 8.14 -19.13
C ALA A 166 -18.45 8.98 -19.65
N GLN A 167 -19.09 8.56 -20.76
CA GLN A 167 -20.24 9.26 -21.33
C GLN A 167 -21.43 9.28 -20.37
N ARG A 168 -21.75 8.14 -19.75
CA ARG A 168 -22.84 8.06 -18.75
C ARG A 168 -22.57 9.00 -17.57
N LEU A 169 -21.35 8.97 -17.03
CA LEU A 169 -20.97 9.79 -15.89
C LEU A 169 -21.02 11.28 -16.21
N GLN A 170 -20.58 11.68 -17.39
CA GLN A 170 -20.65 13.06 -17.84
C GLN A 170 -22.10 13.57 -17.89
N ARG A 171 -23.03 12.76 -18.39
CA ARG A 171 -24.48 13.09 -18.39
C ARG A 171 -25.03 13.20 -16.96
N GLU A 172 -24.67 12.29 -16.07
CA GLU A 172 -25.08 12.34 -14.66
C GLU A 172 -24.55 13.59 -13.95
N LEU A 173 -23.31 13.98 -14.22
CA LEU A 173 -22.71 15.20 -13.67
C LEU A 173 -23.35 16.48 -14.24
N GLN A 174 -23.70 16.50 -15.53
CA GLN A 174 -24.43 17.62 -16.14
C GLN A 174 -25.84 17.76 -15.56
N LEU A 175 -26.54 16.65 -15.35
CA LEU A 175 -27.83 16.62 -14.66
C LEU A 175 -27.69 17.16 -13.23
N ALA A 176 -26.70 16.70 -12.48
CA ALA A 176 -26.43 17.19 -11.12
C ALA A 176 -26.14 18.70 -11.09
N ALA A 177 -25.42 19.21 -12.08
CA ALA A 177 -25.17 20.64 -12.22
C ALA A 177 -26.46 21.45 -12.48
N SER A 178 -27.42 20.90 -13.23
CA SER A 178 -28.74 21.54 -13.43
C SER A 178 -29.58 21.63 -12.14
N PHE A 179 -29.33 20.73 -11.18
CA PHE A 179 -29.89 20.78 -9.83
C PHE A 179 -29.05 21.66 -8.86
N GLY A 180 -28.00 22.33 -9.34
CA GLY A 180 -27.17 23.23 -8.53
C GLY A 180 -26.02 22.56 -7.76
N TYR A 181 -25.77 21.26 -7.94
CA TYR A 181 -24.64 20.59 -7.28
C TYR A 181 -23.30 20.98 -7.92
N GLY A 182 -22.31 21.30 -7.08
CA GLY A 182 -20.91 21.46 -7.53
C GLY A 182 -20.26 20.12 -7.90
N ALA A 183 -19.19 20.16 -8.70
CA ALA A 183 -18.54 18.95 -9.22
C ALA A 183 -18.04 18.00 -8.11
N ARG A 184 -17.49 18.56 -7.02
CA ARG A 184 -17.00 17.79 -5.87
C ARG A 184 -18.13 17.18 -5.05
N ALA A 185 -19.23 17.90 -4.87
CA ALA A 185 -20.42 17.35 -4.23
C ALA A 185 -21.01 16.22 -5.09
N ALA A 186 -21.18 16.44 -6.40
CA ALA A 186 -21.66 15.42 -7.33
C ALA A 186 -20.76 14.17 -7.35
N TRP A 187 -19.43 14.34 -7.24
CA TRP A 187 -18.50 13.22 -7.11
C TRP A 187 -18.84 12.30 -5.93
N TRP A 188 -18.95 12.85 -4.72
CA TRP A 188 -19.18 12.03 -3.52
C TRP A 188 -20.59 11.43 -3.44
N HIS A 189 -21.58 12.08 -4.03
CA HIS A 189 -22.98 11.62 -3.98
C HIS A 189 -23.32 10.65 -5.12
N ILE A 190 -22.77 10.87 -6.32
CA ILE A 190 -23.17 10.16 -7.53
C ILE A 190 -22.05 9.23 -7.99
N VAL A 191 -20.83 9.74 -8.14
CA VAL A 191 -19.74 9.00 -8.80
C VAL A 191 -19.12 7.96 -7.88
N TRP A 192 -18.64 8.38 -6.71
CA TRP A 192 -17.93 7.50 -5.77
C TRP A 192 -18.75 6.29 -5.33
N PRO A 193 -20.05 6.40 -4.97
CA PRO A 193 -20.88 5.25 -4.62
C PRO A 193 -21.15 4.28 -5.79
N GLN A 194 -20.94 4.71 -7.03
CA GLN A 194 -21.01 3.86 -8.23
C GLN A 194 -19.68 3.22 -8.59
N LEU A 195 -18.58 3.94 -8.36
CA LEU A 195 -17.22 3.48 -8.63
C LEU A 195 -16.75 2.47 -7.58
N LEU A 196 -17.04 2.71 -6.30
CA LEU A 196 -16.53 1.93 -5.18
C LEU A 196 -16.82 0.41 -5.31
N PRO A 197 -18.05 -0.06 -5.64
CA PRO A 197 -18.30 -1.49 -5.86
C PRO A 197 -17.58 -2.07 -7.08
N ARG A 198 -17.30 -1.25 -8.11
CA ARG A 198 -16.57 -1.68 -9.32
C ARG A 198 -15.09 -1.86 -9.04
N MET A 199 -14.56 -1.17 -8.03
CA MET A 199 -13.20 -1.30 -7.53
C MET A 199 -13.02 -2.46 -6.55
N ALA A 200 -14.00 -3.35 -6.39
CA ALA A 200 -13.91 -4.41 -5.37
C ALA A 200 -12.65 -5.28 -5.52
N ALA A 201 -12.33 -5.75 -6.72
CA ALA A 201 -11.13 -6.56 -6.94
C ALA A 201 -9.81 -5.84 -6.51
N PRO A 202 -9.49 -4.62 -7.00
CA PRO A 202 -8.28 -3.93 -6.57
C PRO A 202 -8.29 -3.54 -5.09
N LEU A 203 -9.45 -3.20 -4.50
CA LEU A 203 -9.55 -2.90 -3.07
C LEU A 203 -9.28 -4.13 -2.21
N LEU A 204 -9.80 -5.30 -2.61
CA LEU A 204 -9.53 -6.56 -1.92
C LEU A 204 -8.07 -6.99 -2.05
N ALA A 205 -7.44 -6.73 -3.20
CA ALA A 205 -6.01 -7.00 -3.39
C ALA A 205 -5.14 -6.15 -2.44
N VAL A 206 -5.43 -4.85 -2.34
CA VAL A 206 -4.77 -3.94 -1.38
C VAL A 206 -5.00 -4.40 0.06
N LEU A 207 -6.24 -4.76 0.41
CA LEU A 207 -6.56 -5.25 1.75
C LEU A 207 -5.78 -6.52 2.11
N ALA A 208 -5.76 -7.50 1.20
CA ALA A 208 -5.04 -8.75 1.40
C ALA A 208 -3.54 -8.49 1.58
N TYR A 209 -2.93 -7.69 0.69
CA TYR A 209 -1.53 -7.31 0.79
C TYR A 209 -1.22 -6.58 2.09
N SER A 210 -2.01 -5.57 2.47
CA SER A 210 -1.83 -4.81 3.71
C SER A 210 -1.92 -5.68 4.98
N LEU A 211 -2.69 -6.77 4.97
CA LEU A 211 -2.79 -7.71 6.09
C LEU A 211 -1.64 -8.71 6.15
N THR A 212 -0.99 -9.01 5.02
CA THR A 212 0.02 -10.08 4.91
C THR A 212 1.43 -9.59 4.60
N VAL A 213 1.65 -8.27 4.56
CA VAL A 213 2.96 -7.69 4.22
C VAL A 213 3.98 -7.95 5.33
N VAL A 214 5.10 -8.60 4.98
CA VAL A 214 6.16 -8.98 5.92
C VAL A 214 7.37 -8.07 5.79
N ASP A 215 7.85 -7.91 4.57
CA ASP A 215 9.06 -7.19 4.20
C ASP A 215 9.01 -5.70 4.56
N VAL A 216 7.94 -4.98 4.22
CA VAL A 216 7.75 -3.58 4.62
C VAL A 216 7.60 -3.47 6.13
N ALA A 217 6.88 -4.42 6.74
CA ALA A 217 6.65 -4.44 8.19
C ALA A 217 7.95 -4.70 8.98
N LEU A 218 8.88 -5.50 8.46
CA LEU A 218 10.21 -5.67 9.05
C LEU A 218 11.03 -4.37 9.03
N VAL A 219 10.86 -3.53 8.01
CA VAL A 219 11.61 -2.27 7.88
C VAL A 219 11.06 -1.18 8.80
N ILE A 220 9.74 -0.93 8.77
CA ILE A 220 9.13 0.24 9.43
C ILE A 220 7.99 -0.11 10.40
N GLY A 221 7.53 -1.36 10.39
CA GLY A 221 6.41 -1.81 11.20
C GLY A 221 6.73 -1.96 12.68
N PRO A 222 5.68 -2.06 13.53
CA PRO A 222 5.84 -2.17 14.97
C PRO A 222 6.65 -3.41 15.31
N THR A 223 7.48 -3.33 16.35
CA THR A 223 8.26 -4.47 16.86
C THR A 223 7.67 -5.05 18.15
N SER A 224 6.79 -4.32 18.84
CA SER A 224 6.19 -4.69 20.12
C SER A 224 4.73 -4.24 20.23
N PRO A 225 3.74 -5.09 19.92
CA PRO A 225 3.87 -6.38 19.24
C PRO A 225 4.10 -6.22 17.72
N PRO A 226 4.79 -7.17 17.06
CA PRO A 226 4.87 -7.20 15.59
C PRO A 226 3.52 -7.54 14.95
N THR A 227 3.39 -7.34 13.63
CA THR A 227 2.19 -7.82 12.92
C THR A 227 2.17 -9.35 12.88
N LEU A 228 0.97 -9.96 12.85
CA LEU A 228 0.84 -11.41 12.75
C LEU A 228 1.59 -12.00 11.54
N ALA A 229 1.66 -11.28 10.42
CA ALA A 229 2.41 -11.70 9.24
C ALA A 229 3.92 -11.82 9.54
N VAL A 230 4.51 -10.83 10.21
CA VAL A 230 5.93 -10.87 10.62
C VAL A 230 6.19 -11.99 11.61
N LEU A 231 5.33 -12.15 12.61
CA LEU A 231 5.48 -13.20 13.62
C LEU A 231 5.34 -14.60 13.03
N THR A 232 4.37 -14.80 12.13
CA THR A 232 4.19 -16.03 11.35
C THR A 232 5.45 -16.37 10.54
N TRP A 233 6.02 -15.37 9.86
CA TRP A 233 7.25 -15.54 9.09
C TRP A 233 8.46 -15.93 9.96
N GLN A 234 8.59 -15.33 11.15
CA GLN A 234 9.63 -15.68 12.11
C GLN A 234 9.50 -17.13 12.57
N TRP A 235 8.30 -17.56 12.97
CA TRP A 235 8.05 -18.95 13.38
C TRP A 235 8.27 -19.95 12.24
N LEU A 236 7.85 -19.63 11.01
CA LEU A 236 8.10 -20.50 9.85
C LEU A 236 9.58 -20.67 9.51
N GLN A 237 10.43 -19.70 9.85
CA GLN A 237 11.88 -19.80 9.64
C GLN A 237 12.63 -20.39 10.85
N ASP A 238 11.93 -20.70 11.94
CA ASP A 238 12.55 -21.27 13.12
C ASP A 238 13.05 -22.70 12.83
N ALA A 239 14.26 -23.03 13.33
CA ALA A 239 14.87 -24.34 13.12
C ALA A 239 14.19 -25.44 13.95
N SER A 240 13.52 -25.09 15.04
CA SER A 240 12.76 -26.03 15.85
C SER A 240 11.47 -26.42 15.12
N SER A 241 11.23 -27.72 15.01
CA SER A 241 10.04 -28.25 14.32
C SER A 241 8.74 -27.83 15.00
N GLN A 242 8.77 -27.60 16.32
CA GLN A 242 7.62 -27.15 17.08
C GLN A 242 7.24 -25.70 16.76
N GLU A 243 8.21 -24.77 16.75
CA GLU A 243 7.95 -23.37 16.38
C GLU A 243 7.59 -23.25 14.90
N ASN A 244 8.25 -24.02 14.02
CA ASN A 244 7.90 -24.09 12.61
C ASN A 244 6.45 -24.55 12.40
N ALA A 245 6.01 -25.61 13.10
CA ALA A 245 4.63 -26.07 13.03
C ALA A 245 3.64 -25.03 13.55
N LYS A 246 3.97 -24.31 14.64
CA LYS A 246 3.20 -23.16 15.14
C LYS A 246 3.09 -22.06 14.07
N GLY A 247 4.19 -21.76 13.36
CA GLY A 247 4.21 -20.86 12.22
C GLY A 247 3.28 -21.29 11.08
N ALA A 248 3.23 -22.58 10.77
CA ALA A 248 2.30 -23.11 9.77
C ALA A 248 0.82 -22.95 10.19
N ALA A 249 0.49 -23.19 11.46
CA ALA A 249 -0.84 -22.91 12.00
C ALA A 249 -1.18 -21.41 11.95
N ALA A 250 -0.22 -20.54 12.31
CA ALA A 250 -0.36 -19.09 12.24
C ALA A 250 -0.60 -18.60 10.80
N ALA A 251 0.05 -19.20 9.81
CA ALA A 251 -0.17 -18.91 8.40
C ALA A 251 -1.60 -19.23 7.95
N TRP A 252 -2.17 -20.35 8.41
CA TRP A 252 -3.57 -20.68 8.17
C TRP A 252 -4.53 -19.73 8.90
N ALA A 253 -4.23 -19.34 10.14
CA ALA A 253 -5.00 -18.35 10.88
C ALA A 253 -5.00 -16.99 10.16
N LEU A 254 -3.84 -16.56 9.66
CA LEU A 254 -3.69 -15.34 8.86
C LEU A 254 -4.48 -15.44 7.55
N ALA A 255 -4.38 -16.56 6.82
CA ALA A 255 -5.15 -16.78 5.60
C ALA A 255 -6.67 -16.75 5.83
N ALA A 256 -7.15 -17.39 6.91
CA ALA A 256 -8.55 -17.33 7.30
C ALA A 256 -8.99 -15.90 7.65
N THR A 257 -8.12 -15.12 8.29
CA THR A 257 -8.36 -13.70 8.61
C THR A 257 -8.51 -12.87 7.34
N VAL A 258 -7.60 -13.02 6.40
CA VAL A 258 -7.65 -12.33 5.10
C VAL A 258 -8.93 -12.71 4.36
N ALA A 259 -9.28 -14.00 4.30
CA ALA A 259 -10.50 -14.46 3.66
C ALA A 259 -11.76 -13.87 4.31
N LEU A 260 -11.82 -13.84 5.64
CA LEU A 260 -12.92 -13.23 6.40
C LEU A 260 -13.01 -11.72 6.12
N CYS A 261 -11.92 -10.97 6.27
CA CYS A 261 -11.89 -9.53 6.02
C CYS A 261 -12.24 -9.20 4.57
N ALA A 262 -11.73 -9.97 3.60
CA ALA A 262 -12.04 -9.80 2.20
C ALA A 262 -13.51 -10.12 1.88
N GLY A 263 -14.05 -11.19 2.46
CA GLY A 263 -15.47 -11.56 2.33
C GLY A 263 -16.40 -10.49 2.91
N LEU A 264 -16.08 -9.96 4.10
CA LEU A 264 -16.81 -8.86 4.72
C LEU A 264 -16.70 -7.57 3.89
N ALA A 265 -15.50 -7.21 3.43
CA ALA A 265 -15.30 -6.04 2.57
C ALA A 265 -16.07 -6.18 1.26
N TRP A 266 -16.06 -7.35 0.62
CA TRP A 266 -16.85 -7.63 -0.58
C TRP A 266 -18.35 -7.48 -0.33
N ALA A 267 -18.86 -8.10 0.74
CA ALA A 267 -20.27 -8.00 1.12
C ALA A 267 -20.68 -6.55 1.38
N LEU A 268 -19.83 -5.78 2.07
CA LEU A 268 -20.03 -4.35 2.30
C LEU A 268 -20.05 -3.57 0.98
N LEU A 269 -19.12 -3.82 0.05
CA LEU A 269 -19.07 -3.15 -1.25
C LEU A 269 -20.30 -3.45 -2.13
N GLN A 270 -20.88 -4.65 -2.02
CA GLN A 270 -22.07 -5.04 -2.77
C GLN A 270 -23.40 -4.71 -2.07
N ALA A 271 -23.35 -4.22 -0.83
CA ALA A 271 -24.54 -3.96 -0.03
C ALA A 271 -25.49 -2.96 -0.73
N PRO A 272 -26.83 -3.18 -0.66
CA PRO A 272 -27.82 -2.29 -1.27
C PRO A 272 -27.84 -0.88 -0.65
N LEU A 273 -27.15 -0.69 0.48
CA LEU A 273 -26.92 0.60 1.13
C LEU A 273 -26.29 1.62 0.16
N TRP A 274 -25.38 1.18 -0.71
CA TRP A 274 -24.77 2.05 -1.71
C TRP A 274 -25.76 2.49 -2.78
N ARG A 275 -26.84 1.74 -3.02
CA ARG A 275 -27.94 2.17 -3.89
C ARG A 275 -28.85 3.16 -3.16
N ARG A 276 -29.13 2.94 -1.87
CA ARG A 276 -29.96 3.85 -1.04
C ARG A 276 -29.29 5.21 -0.78
N ARG A 277 -27.95 5.26 -0.69
CA ARG A 277 -27.22 6.54 -0.61
C ARG A 277 -27.30 7.35 -1.92
N ARG A 278 -27.61 6.73 -3.06
CA ARG A 278 -27.79 7.42 -4.35
C ARG A 278 -29.11 8.20 -4.45
N THR A 279 -30.06 7.98 -3.54
CA THR A 279 -31.42 8.52 -3.65
C THR A 279 -31.79 9.56 -2.59
N ARG A 280 -30.92 9.86 -1.63
CA ARG A 280 -31.16 10.92 -0.64
C ARG A 280 -30.47 12.20 -1.11
N GLY A 281 -31.26 13.12 -1.67
CA GLY A 281 -30.82 14.49 -1.92
C GLY A 281 -30.52 15.17 -0.59
N LEU A 282 -29.31 15.70 -0.45
CA LEU A 282 -28.92 16.56 0.66
C LEU A 282 -29.13 18.03 0.27
N PRO A 283 -29.15 18.97 1.24
CA PRO A 283 -29.41 20.38 0.98
C PRO A 283 -28.46 20.94 -0.08
N MET A 284 -29.02 21.72 -1.00
CA MET A 284 -28.30 22.33 -2.11
C MET A 284 -27.16 23.20 -1.60
N GLU A 285 -25.95 23.00 -2.12
CA GLU A 285 -24.95 24.08 -2.08
C GLU A 285 -25.46 25.19 -3.00
N GLY A 286 -25.55 26.43 -2.51
CA GLY A 286 -26.09 27.54 -3.31
C GLY A 286 -25.33 27.75 -4.64
N PRO A 287 -25.93 28.44 -5.63
CA PRO A 287 -25.37 28.62 -6.99
C PRO A 287 -23.94 29.17 -7.06
N ALA A 288 -23.48 29.82 -5.99
CA ALA A 288 -22.12 30.34 -5.85
C ALA A 288 -21.06 29.24 -5.63
N ALA A 289 -21.40 28.12 -4.98
CA ALA A 289 -20.50 27.00 -4.76
C ALA A 289 -20.32 26.17 -6.05
N ALA A 290 -21.40 25.97 -6.81
CA ALA A 290 -21.38 25.31 -8.12
C ALA A 290 -20.44 26.04 -9.10
N ARG A 291 -20.54 27.38 -9.19
CA ARG A 291 -19.69 28.21 -10.06
C ARG A 291 -18.20 28.22 -9.67
N ARG A 292 -17.86 28.15 -8.37
CA ARG A 292 -16.46 28.08 -7.92
C ARG A 292 -15.74 26.79 -8.35
N SER A 293 -16.49 25.72 -8.60
CA SER A 293 -15.93 24.42 -8.99
C SER A 293 -15.60 24.28 -10.48
N ALA A 294 -16.05 25.22 -11.33
CA ALA A 294 -16.01 25.09 -12.79
C ALA A 294 -14.64 25.35 -13.46
N GLY A 295 -13.63 25.85 -12.75
CA GLY A 295 -12.31 26.18 -13.34
C GLY A 295 -11.07 25.73 -12.55
N VAL A 296 -11.22 25.25 -11.31
CA VAL A 296 -10.10 24.98 -10.38
C VAL A 296 -9.62 23.52 -10.40
N GLY A 297 -10.36 22.62 -11.05
CA GLY A 297 -10.09 21.17 -10.99
C GLY A 297 -8.72 20.77 -11.55
N ARG A 298 -8.35 21.25 -12.74
CA ARG A 298 -7.06 20.91 -13.37
C ARG A 298 -5.84 21.41 -12.58
N PRO A 299 -5.73 22.69 -12.17
CA PRO A 299 -4.58 23.15 -11.38
C PRO A 299 -4.50 22.45 -10.01
N MET A 300 -5.63 22.11 -9.40
CA MET A 300 -5.65 21.37 -8.13
C MET A 300 -5.20 19.91 -8.31
N ALA A 301 -5.67 19.23 -9.35
CA ALA A 301 -5.23 17.88 -9.70
C ALA A 301 -3.73 17.84 -10.06
N SER A 302 -3.22 18.84 -10.78
CA SER A 302 -1.78 18.91 -11.08
C SER A 302 -0.93 19.16 -9.83
N ARG A 303 -1.41 20.01 -8.90
CA ARG A 303 -0.73 20.21 -7.61
C ARG A 303 -0.74 18.93 -6.77
N ALA A 304 -1.84 18.20 -6.76
CA ALA A 304 -1.94 16.93 -6.06
C ALA A 304 -1.03 15.85 -6.67
N SER A 305 -0.97 15.76 -8.01
CA SER A 305 -0.01 14.91 -8.72
C SER A 305 1.43 15.29 -8.40
N ALA A 306 1.74 16.59 -8.38
CA ALA A 306 3.06 17.09 -8.02
C ALA A 306 3.43 16.77 -6.57
N ALA A 307 2.49 16.89 -5.62
CA ALA A 307 2.71 16.53 -4.22
C ALA A 307 2.99 15.04 -4.02
N LEU A 308 2.21 14.17 -4.68
CA LEU A 308 2.46 12.72 -4.66
C LEU A 308 3.83 12.39 -5.28
N THR A 309 4.13 13.02 -6.43
CA THR A 309 5.41 12.88 -7.13
C THR A 309 6.58 13.37 -6.26
N SER A 310 6.44 14.50 -5.57
CA SER A 310 7.50 15.04 -4.71
C SER A 310 7.80 14.14 -3.52
N ILE A 311 6.80 13.47 -2.95
CA ILE A 311 7.02 12.47 -1.88
C ILE A 311 7.91 11.34 -2.41
N TYR A 312 7.58 10.78 -3.57
CA TYR A 312 8.35 9.69 -4.18
C TYR A 312 9.76 10.14 -4.59
N LEU A 313 9.90 11.33 -5.17
CA LEU A 313 11.20 11.89 -5.50
C LEU A 313 12.04 12.15 -4.23
N GLY A 314 11.42 12.61 -3.15
CA GLY A 314 12.07 12.76 -1.86
C GLY A 314 12.58 11.42 -1.32
N VAL A 315 11.75 10.37 -1.36
CA VAL A 315 12.14 9.01 -0.97
C VAL A 315 13.30 8.51 -1.82
N LEU A 316 13.25 8.66 -3.14
CA LEU A 316 14.33 8.26 -4.04
C LEU A 316 15.61 9.07 -3.83
N ALA A 317 15.50 10.37 -3.56
CA ALA A 317 16.64 11.22 -3.23
C ALA A 317 17.30 10.80 -1.91
N ALA A 318 16.51 10.46 -0.90
CA ALA A 318 17.03 9.96 0.38
C ALA A 318 17.76 8.62 0.21
N LEU A 319 17.23 7.71 -0.60
CA LEU A 319 17.92 6.45 -0.93
C LEU A 319 19.21 6.70 -1.72
N LEU A 320 19.15 7.56 -2.73
CA LEU A 320 20.30 7.88 -3.57
C LEU A 320 21.43 8.47 -2.72
N LEU A 321 21.11 9.42 -1.85
CA LEU A 321 22.10 10.04 -0.97
C LEU A 321 22.57 9.07 0.10
N GLY A 322 21.66 8.30 0.70
CA GLY A 322 21.98 7.22 1.63
C GLY A 322 22.97 6.20 1.06
N SER A 323 22.96 5.98 -0.27
CA SER A 323 23.90 5.08 -0.94
C SER A 323 25.35 5.60 -0.99
N PHE A 324 25.57 6.89 -0.75
CA PHE A 324 26.89 7.55 -0.76
C PHE A 324 27.31 8.12 0.61
N THR A 325 26.49 7.93 1.66
CA THR A 325 26.76 8.51 2.98
C THR A 325 27.53 7.56 3.89
N GLY A 326 28.55 8.08 4.58
CA GLY A 326 29.21 7.44 5.72
C GLY A 326 28.60 7.92 7.04
N THR A 327 29.44 8.36 7.98
CA THR A 327 28.96 8.90 9.26
C THR A 327 28.13 10.17 9.03
N TRP A 328 26.95 10.21 9.65
CA TRP A 328 26.04 11.33 9.53
C TRP A 328 25.44 11.71 10.89
N PRO A 329 26.19 12.47 11.72
CA PRO A 329 25.72 12.89 13.03
C PRO A 329 24.52 13.83 12.91
N PHE A 330 23.58 13.75 13.85
CA PHE A 330 22.49 14.72 13.99
C PHE A 330 23.01 15.95 14.77
N PRO A 331 22.59 17.19 14.46
CA PRO A 331 21.53 17.62 13.52
C PRO A 331 21.98 17.94 12.08
N ASP A 332 23.23 17.67 11.71
CA ASP A 332 23.79 18.15 10.43
C ASP A 332 22.97 17.75 9.19
N LEU A 333 22.81 18.69 8.25
CA LEU A 333 22.05 18.48 7.00
C LEU A 333 22.82 17.72 5.92
N HIS A 334 24.14 17.63 6.04
CA HIS A 334 24.99 16.90 5.10
C HIS A 334 25.85 15.90 5.88
N PRO A 335 26.19 14.76 5.28
CA PRO A 335 27.07 13.79 5.91
C PRO A 335 28.48 14.40 6.08
N THR A 336 29.16 14.03 7.16
CA THR A 336 30.55 14.46 7.40
C THR A 336 31.54 13.67 6.54
N LEU A 337 31.19 12.43 6.21
CA LEU A 337 31.98 11.56 5.34
C LEU A 337 31.13 11.02 4.20
N TRP A 338 31.64 11.13 2.99
CA TRP A 338 31.07 10.50 1.81
C TRP A 338 31.79 9.17 1.55
N ALA A 339 31.04 8.10 1.36
CA ALA A 339 31.57 6.75 1.18
C ALA A 339 30.89 6.06 0.00
N ALA A 340 31.69 5.58 -0.97
CA ALA A 340 31.22 4.77 -2.08
C ALA A 340 31.41 3.25 -1.83
N ALA A 341 31.64 2.85 -0.58
CA ALA A 341 31.97 1.48 -0.22
C ALA A 341 30.87 0.50 -0.64
N GLY A 342 29.58 0.84 -0.43
CA GLY A 342 28.46 0.01 -0.86
C GLY A 342 28.47 -0.26 -2.37
N TRP A 343 28.73 0.77 -3.18
CA TRP A 343 28.86 0.63 -4.63
C TRP A 343 30.08 -0.20 -5.04
N ARG A 344 31.19 -0.12 -4.31
CA ARG A 344 32.36 -1.00 -4.52
C ARG A 344 32.02 -2.45 -4.26
N THR A 345 31.33 -2.76 -3.17
CA THR A 345 30.87 -4.13 -2.86
C THR A 345 29.91 -4.67 -3.92
N VAL A 346 29.02 -3.83 -4.47
CA VAL A 346 28.14 -4.22 -5.58
C VAL A 346 28.94 -4.48 -6.86
N ALA A 347 29.94 -3.64 -7.17
CA ALA A 347 30.81 -3.85 -8.32
C ALA A 347 31.67 -5.12 -8.20
N GLU A 348 32.19 -5.41 -7.01
CA GLU A 348 32.96 -6.63 -6.71
C GLU A 348 32.09 -7.88 -6.79
N SER A 349 30.82 -7.79 -6.41
CA SER A 349 29.86 -8.89 -6.54
C SER A 349 29.26 -9.04 -7.95
N ALA A 350 29.62 -8.20 -8.93
CA ALA A 350 29.09 -8.29 -10.29
C ALA A 350 29.34 -9.66 -10.96
N GLY A 351 30.39 -10.39 -10.55
CA GLY A 351 30.65 -11.75 -11.02
C GLY A 351 29.57 -12.77 -10.65
N THR A 352 28.82 -12.56 -9.57
CA THR A 352 27.73 -13.48 -9.16
C THR A 352 26.50 -13.34 -10.05
N VAL A 353 26.30 -12.19 -10.70
CA VAL A 353 25.21 -12.01 -11.70
C VAL A 353 25.39 -13.01 -12.84
N TRP A 354 26.62 -13.31 -13.24
CA TRP A 354 26.89 -14.32 -14.27
C TRP A 354 26.57 -15.73 -13.79
N THR A 355 26.80 -16.04 -12.51
CA THR A 355 26.46 -17.37 -11.96
C THR A 355 24.96 -17.64 -11.93
N THR A 356 24.12 -16.61 -11.80
CA THR A 356 22.65 -16.74 -11.78
C THR A 356 22.02 -16.86 -13.18
N VAL A 357 22.76 -16.55 -14.25
CA VAL A 357 22.28 -16.72 -15.65
C VAL A 357 22.48 -18.16 -16.15
N TRP A 358 23.37 -18.92 -15.50
CA TRP A 358 23.70 -20.30 -15.87
C TRP A 358 23.02 -21.38 -15.00
N VAL A 359 22.32 -20.98 -13.93
CA VAL A 359 21.44 -21.84 -13.11
C VAL A 359 20.00 -21.56 -13.52
#